data_AF-A0A947VWS4-F1
#
_entry.id   AF-A0A947VWS4-F1
#
_cell.length_a   1.000
_cell.length_b   1.000
_cell.length_c   1.000
_cell.angle_alpha   90.00
_cell.angle_beta   90.00
_cell.angle_gamma   90.00
#
_symmetry.space_group_name_H-M   'P 1'
#
loop_
_entity.id
_entity.type
_entity.pdbx_description
1 polymer ?
#
loop_
_entity_poly.entity_id
_entity_poly.type
_entity_poly.pdbx_seq_one_letter_code
_entity_poly.pdbx_strand_id
1 'polypeptide(L)'
;MITSLQKYTIHNVVEGFVYNELEGKGLFGLAGKLTIQPEYQRNYIYASDGGKREQAVIESLLKEYPIGLLYFNKVSGNKFEVLDGQQRVTSIGRFVTGKFAVKDANGHEQYFSGMAESQQNKIMNALLLVYVCEGDEPEIKDWFKTINIAGVPLTQQEILNAVYSGPFVTLAREEFSNSNNSLVQKWSAYIAGDVKRQAYLERALEWVSHSAIDNYMSKHRHDRDIAKLKFHFTKVIDWISGVFTDVESEMRGLEWGRLYETYHKQTYDPIEVSGQVRKLLSDYVVKDRRGVFEYILGGSVDTKLLNVRVFDEPIKKVVYATQTKVAKVKGKSNCPHCAIGHDAINEKIWSLGDMDADHVAAWSKGGSTSAKNCQMLCKTHNRAKGNR
;
A
#
# COMPACT_ATOMS: atom_id res chain seq x y z
N MET A 1 33.18 6.72 -9.20
CA MET A 1 32.31 6.36 -10.35
C MET A 1 32.76 7.10 -11.59
N ILE A 2 33.11 6.37 -12.65
CA ILE A 2 33.45 6.91 -13.97
C ILE A 2 32.17 6.92 -14.81
N THR A 3 31.90 8.03 -15.50
CA THR A 3 30.76 8.15 -16.42
C THR A 3 31.23 8.56 -17.81
N SER A 4 30.66 7.94 -18.84
CA SER A 4 30.96 8.25 -20.24
C SER A 4 29.67 8.40 -21.04
N LEU A 5 29.51 9.51 -21.76
CA LEU A 5 28.33 9.74 -22.60
C LEU A 5 28.46 8.97 -23.92
N GLN A 6 27.49 8.13 -24.21
CA GLN A 6 27.35 7.39 -25.45
C GLN A 6 26.02 7.73 -26.13
N LYS A 7 25.99 7.55 -27.45
CA LYS A 7 24.80 7.73 -28.28
C LYS A 7 24.46 6.40 -28.92
N TYR A 8 23.22 5.94 -28.73
CA TYR A 8 22.72 4.75 -29.40
C TYR A 8 21.49 5.11 -30.23
N THR A 9 21.35 4.52 -31.42
CA THR A 9 20.06 4.56 -32.11
C THR A 9 19.07 3.65 -31.38
N ILE A 10 17.78 3.93 -31.51
CA ILE A 10 16.74 2.99 -31.04
C ILE A 10 16.95 1.62 -31.68
N HIS A 11 17.28 1.56 -32.97
CA HIS A 11 17.60 0.31 -33.66
C HIS A 11 18.62 -0.54 -32.91
N ASN A 12 19.73 0.04 -32.46
CA ASN A 12 20.72 -0.71 -31.70
C ASN A 12 20.16 -1.14 -30.34
N VAL A 13 19.52 -0.24 -29.59
CA VAL A 13 19.05 -0.54 -28.22
C VAL A 13 18.04 -1.68 -28.22
N VAL A 14 17.13 -1.74 -29.19
CA VAL A 14 16.10 -2.80 -29.29
C VAL A 14 16.53 -4.01 -30.12
N GLU A 15 17.77 -4.04 -30.62
CA GLU A 15 18.29 -5.21 -31.31
C GLU A 15 18.32 -6.41 -30.36
N GLY A 16 17.71 -7.53 -30.79
CA GLY A 16 17.54 -8.71 -29.95
C GLY A 16 16.58 -8.49 -28.77
N PHE A 17 15.67 -7.52 -28.86
CA PHE A 17 14.69 -7.27 -27.82
C PHE A 17 13.78 -8.48 -27.61
N VAL A 18 13.80 -9.01 -26.39
CA VAL A 18 12.92 -10.09 -25.96
C VAL A 18 12.03 -9.53 -24.86
N TYR A 19 10.72 -9.59 -25.08
CA TYR A 19 9.72 -9.28 -24.07
C TYR A 19 9.02 -10.55 -23.62
N ASN A 20 9.16 -10.86 -22.34
CA ASN A 20 8.40 -11.90 -21.68
C ASN A 20 7.42 -11.24 -20.70
N GLU A 21 6.13 -11.59 -20.80
CA GLU A 21 5.12 -11.16 -19.85
C GLU A 21 5.25 -11.85 -18.48
N LEU A 22 5.92 -13.00 -18.44
CA LEU A 22 6.28 -13.66 -17.20
C LEU A 22 7.34 -12.83 -16.48
N GLU A 23 6.91 -12.14 -15.43
CA GLU A 23 7.74 -11.37 -14.52
C GLU A 23 8.86 -12.30 -13.99
N GLY A 24 10.13 -11.99 -14.31
CA GLY A 24 11.27 -12.75 -13.78
C GLY A 24 12.33 -13.22 -14.80
N LYS A 25 12.17 -12.99 -16.11
CA LYS A 25 13.26 -13.24 -17.08
C LYS A 25 13.56 -12.01 -17.93
N GLY A 26 14.83 -11.62 -17.87
CA GLY A 26 15.37 -10.34 -18.32
C GLY A 26 14.85 -9.88 -19.68
N LEU A 27 14.44 -8.61 -19.72
CA LEU A 27 14.35 -7.88 -20.97
C LEU A 27 15.78 -7.62 -21.44
N PHE A 28 16.11 -8.02 -22.66
CA PHE A 28 17.44 -7.81 -23.24
C PHE A 28 17.39 -6.84 -24.41
N GLY A 29 18.51 -6.19 -24.71
CA GLY A 29 18.71 -5.29 -25.84
C GLY A 29 20.19 -5.23 -26.25
N LEU A 30 20.56 -4.39 -27.21
CA LEU A 30 21.92 -4.31 -27.77
C LEU A 30 22.47 -5.69 -28.19
N ALA A 31 21.65 -6.51 -28.85
CA ALA A 31 21.98 -7.89 -29.24
C ALA A 31 22.39 -8.77 -28.05
N GLY A 32 21.71 -8.64 -26.91
CA GLY A 32 21.97 -9.39 -25.68
C GLY A 32 23.06 -8.79 -24.78
N LYS A 33 23.63 -7.64 -25.14
CA LYS A 33 24.63 -6.94 -24.33
C LYS A 33 24.01 -6.09 -23.22
N LEU A 34 22.77 -5.66 -23.39
CA LEU A 34 22.05 -4.85 -22.40
C LEU A 34 21.00 -5.71 -21.70
N THR A 35 21.08 -5.81 -20.39
CA THR A 35 19.98 -6.23 -19.55
C THR A 35 19.13 -5.00 -19.23
N ILE A 36 17.97 -4.88 -19.89
CA ILE A 36 17.04 -3.76 -19.75
C ILE A 36 16.32 -3.81 -18.40
N GLN A 37 15.97 -5.01 -17.93
CA GLN A 37 15.34 -5.20 -16.63
C GLN A 37 16.18 -6.16 -15.78
N PRO A 38 17.23 -5.65 -15.11
CA PRO A 38 17.95 -6.38 -14.08
C PRO A 38 17.03 -6.89 -12.97
N GLU A 39 17.43 -7.97 -12.29
CA GLU A 39 16.63 -8.65 -11.27
C GLU A 39 16.28 -7.80 -10.06
N TYR A 40 16.95 -6.68 -9.86
CA TYR A 40 16.69 -5.75 -8.76
C TYR A 40 15.82 -4.55 -9.14
N GLN A 41 15.60 -4.31 -10.44
CA GLN A 41 14.78 -3.20 -10.92
C GLN A 41 13.29 -3.53 -10.89
N ARG A 42 12.45 -2.52 -10.66
CA ARG A 42 10.99 -2.68 -10.56
C ARG A 42 10.35 -3.33 -11.80
N ASN A 43 9.14 -3.86 -11.64
CA ASN A 43 8.37 -4.40 -12.76
C ASN A 43 8.04 -3.29 -13.77
N TYR A 44 7.69 -3.66 -15.00
CA TYR A 44 7.19 -2.69 -15.98
C TYR A 44 5.81 -2.20 -15.58
N ILE A 45 5.67 -0.89 -15.36
CA ILE A 45 4.44 -0.26 -14.85
C ILE A 45 3.87 0.79 -15.80
N TYR A 46 4.54 1.15 -16.90
CA TYR A 46 3.97 2.13 -17.84
C TYR A 46 2.69 1.63 -18.55
N ALA A 47 2.47 0.32 -18.59
CA ALA A 47 1.22 -0.28 -19.06
C ALA A 47 0.05 -0.20 -18.05
N SER A 48 0.28 0.11 -16.77
CA SER A 48 -0.76 -0.06 -15.74
C SER A 48 -1.87 1.02 -15.76
N ASP A 49 -1.65 2.16 -16.40
CA ASP A 49 -2.64 3.25 -16.59
C ASP A 49 -3.17 3.25 -18.03
N GLY A 50 -3.68 2.09 -18.48
CA GLY A 50 -4.20 1.91 -19.84
C GLY A 50 -3.16 2.20 -20.95
N GLY A 51 -1.88 2.08 -20.64
CA GLY A 51 -0.77 2.34 -21.58
C GLY A 51 -0.49 3.81 -21.90
N LYS A 52 -1.09 4.80 -21.20
CA LYS A 52 -0.88 6.22 -21.52
C LYS A 52 0.59 6.65 -21.48
N ARG A 53 1.34 6.17 -20.49
CA ARG A 53 2.76 6.53 -20.32
C ARG A 53 3.65 5.89 -21.37
N GLU A 54 3.38 4.66 -21.79
CA GLU A 54 4.13 4.01 -22.86
C GLU A 54 3.81 4.63 -24.23
N GLN A 55 2.56 5.03 -24.46
CA GLN A 55 2.17 5.81 -25.64
C GLN A 55 2.88 7.17 -25.69
N ALA A 56 2.97 7.90 -24.57
CA ALA A 56 3.65 9.20 -24.50
C ALA A 56 5.15 9.13 -24.86
N VAL A 57 5.83 8.01 -24.57
CA VAL A 57 7.21 7.79 -24.99
C VAL A 57 7.31 7.75 -26.52
N ILE A 58 6.41 7.02 -27.17
CA ILE A 58 6.38 6.90 -28.63
C ILE A 58 5.94 8.21 -29.30
N GLU A 59 4.97 8.91 -28.73
CA GLU A 59 4.56 10.24 -29.20
C GLU A 59 5.74 11.23 -29.18
N SER A 60 6.57 11.18 -28.14
CA SER A 60 7.78 12.02 -28.04
C SER A 60 8.75 11.72 -29.20
N LEU A 61 8.94 10.45 -29.54
CA LEU A 61 9.77 10.04 -30.69
C LEU A 61 9.20 10.52 -32.02
N LEU A 62 7.89 10.39 -32.22
CA LEU A 62 7.22 10.87 -33.44
C LEU A 62 7.31 12.40 -33.59
N LYS A 63 7.33 13.12 -32.48
CA LYS A 63 7.54 14.59 -32.41
C LYS A 63 9.01 15.00 -32.43
N GLU A 64 9.95 14.05 -32.49
CA GLU A 64 11.41 14.28 -32.42
C GLU A 64 11.85 14.99 -31.14
N TYR A 65 11.08 14.84 -30.07
CA TYR A 65 11.46 15.33 -28.75
C TYR A 65 12.50 14.40 -28.13
N PRO A 66 13.50 14.96 -27.42
CA PRO A 66 14.53 14.14 -26.80
C PRO A 66 13.92 13.23 -25.75
N ILE A 67 14.20 11.94 -25.84
CA ILE A 67 13.97 11.03 -24.72
C ILE A 67 14.97 11.40 -23.65
N GLY A 68 14.48 11.59 -22.43
CA GLY A 68 15.33 11.97 -21.30
C GLY A 68 16.55 11.06 -21.20
N LEU A 69 17.62 11.61 -20.63
CA LEU A 69 18.89 10.91 -20.41
C LEU A 69 18.66 9.53 -19.76
N LEU A 70 19.40 8.54 -20.23
CA LEU A 70 19.40 7.18 -19.69
C LEU A 70 20.75 6.89 -19.03
N TYR A 71 20.77 5.93 -18.11
CA TYR A 71 21.97 5.52 -17.41
C TYR A 71 22.12 4.02 -17.47
N PHE A 72 23.26 3.54 -17.96
CA PHE A 72 23.62 2.13 -17.94
C PHE A 72 24.78 1.91 -16.98
N ASN A 73 24.73 0.82 -16.23
CA ASN A 73 25.85 0.31 -15.45
C ASN A 73 26.62 -0.72 -16.29
N LYS A 74 27.94 -0.61 -16.36
CA LYS A 74 28.79 -1.60 -17.04
C LYS A 74 29.19 -2.68 -16.03
N VAL A 75 28.67 -3.89 -16.21
CA VAL A 75 28.86 -5.01 -15.28
C VAL A 75 30.17 -5.75 -15.54
N SER A 76 30.45 -6.04 -16.81
CA SER A 76 31.66 -6.76 -17.22
C SER A 76 31.88 -6.64 -18.72
N GLY A 77 33.09 -6.29 -19.17
CA GLY A 77 33.40 -6.20 -20.61
C GLY A 77 32.39 -5.31 -21.35
N ASN A 78 31.66 -5.89 -22.30
CA ASN A 78 30.59 -5.22 -23.06
C ASN A 78 29.18 -5.56 -22.58
N LYS A 79 29.01 -5.97 -21.31
CA LYS A 79 27.69 -6.22 -20.71
C LYS A 79 27.25 -5.03 -19.86
N PHE A 80 26.02 -4.62 -20.07
CA PHE A 80 25.41 -3.44 -19.46
C PHE A 80 24.10 -3.82 -18.78
N GLU A 81 23.76 -3.08 -17.74
CA GLU A 81 22.47 -3.14 -17.03
C GLU A 81 21.86 -1.75 -16.99
N VAL A 82 20.54 -1.64 -17.20
CA VAL A 82 19.88 -0.34 -17.07
C VAL A 82 19.84 0.09 -15.60
N LEU A 83 20.39 1.26 -15.32
CA LEU A 83 20.38 1.90 -14.00
C LEU A 83 19.21 2.90 -13.90
N ASP A 84 18.96 3.67 -14.96
CA ASP A 84 17.75 4.48 -15.14
C ASP A 84 17.32 4.49 -16.61
N GLY A 85 16.00 4.56 -16.81
CA GLY A 85 15.38 4.60 -18.12
C GLY A 85 14.69 3.31 -18.54
N GLN A 86 14.65 2.29 -17.67
CA GLN A 86 14.05 0.99 -17.98
C GLN A 86 12.66 1.13 -18.59
N GLN A 87 11.76 1.88 -17.95
CA GLN A 87 10.37 2.01 -18.42
C GLN A 87 10.28 2.62 -19.83
N ARG A 88 11.18 3.56 -20.17
CA ARG A 88 11.26 4.18 -21.50
C ARG A 88 11.77 3.18 -22.52
N VAL A 89 12.89 2.51 -22.25
CA VAL A 89 13.48 1.51 -23.15
C VAL A 89 12.52 0.34 -23.38
N THR A 90 11.85 -0.15 -22.33
CA THR A 90 10.83 -1.20 -22.44
C THR A 90 9.63 -0.76 -23.27
N SER A 91 9.15 0.49 -23.11
CA SER A 91 8.04 1.03 -23.93
C SER A 91 8.40 1.01 -25.43
N ILE A 92 9.62 1.43 -25.77
CA ILE A 92 10.12 1.45 -27.15
C ILE A 92 10.19 0.03 -27.72
N GLY A 93 10.82 -0.91 -26.99
CA GLY A 93 10.92 -2.30 -27.43
C GLY A 93 9.55 -2.97 -27.60
N ARG A 94 8.63 -2.75 -26.65
CA ARG A 94 7.24 -3.24 -26.74
C ARG A 94 6.51 -2.69 -27.97
N PHE A 95 6.69 -1.42 -28.29
CA PHE A 95 6.05 -0.81 -29.45
C PHE A 95 6.59 -1.37 -30.77
N VAL A 96 7.93 -1.42 -30.92
CA VAL A 96 8.59 -1.93 -32.13
C VAL A 96 8.28 -3.42 -32.36
N THR A 97 8.01 -4.18 -31.30
CA THR A 97 7.59 -5.59 -31.38
C THR A 97 6.07 -5.79 -31.43
N GLY A 98 5.29 -4.72 -31.64
CA GLY A 98 3.84 -4.80 -31.87
C GLY A 98 3.00 -5.16 -30.64
N LYS A 99 3.50 -4.92 -29.43
CA LYS A 99 2.76 -5.23 -28.18
C LYS A 99 1.65 -4.25 -27.84
N PHE A 100 1.66 -3.05 -28.44
CA PHE A 100 0.60 -2.07 -28.31
C PHE A 100 0.61 -1.11 -29.51
N ALA A 101 -0.49 -0.37 -29.68
CA ALA A 101 -0.65 0.68 -30.69
C ALA A 101 -0.63 2.08 -30.05
N VAL A 102 -0.29 3.09 -30.86
CA VAL A 102 -0.43 4.51 -30.49
C VAL A 102 -1.50 5.17 -31.34
N LYS A 103 -2.09 6.26 -30.85
CA LYS A 103 -3.08 7.01 -31.63
C LYS A 103 -2.38 8.04 -32.52
N ASP A 104 -2.80 8.12 -33.78
CA ASP A 104 -2.39 9.19 -34.68
C ASP A 104 -3.17 10.49 -34.41
N ALA A 105 -2.88 11.55 -35.18
CA ALA A 105 -3.54 12.85 -35.05
C ALA A 105 -5.06 12.82 -35.28
N ASN A 106 -5.57 11.78 -35.93
CA ASN A 106 -6.99 11.56 -36.20
C ASN A 106 -7.64 10.59 -35.20
N GLY A 107 -6.87 10.07 -34.23
CA GLY A 107 -7.34 9.14 -33.22
C GLY A 107 -7.35 7.67 -33.65
N HIS A 108 -6.80 7.33 -34.81
CA HIS A 108 -6.70 5.94 -35.27
C HIS A 108 -5.51 5.23 -34.60
N GLU A 109 -5.70 3.95 -34.28
CA GLU A 109 -4.65 3.12 -33.70
C GLU A 109 -3.65 2.67 -34.75
N GLN A 110 -2.37 2.90 -34.48
CA GLN A 110 -1.25 2.58 -35.34
C GLN A 110 -0.26 1.67 -34.59
N TYR A 111 -0.07 0.46 -35.11
CA TYR A 111 1.04 -0.42 -34.72
C TYR A 111 2.30 -0.05 -35.50
N PHE A 112 3.47 -0.31 -34.94
CA PHE A 112 4.74 -0.01 -35.60
C PHE A 112 4.82 -0.56 -37.03
N SER A 113 4.39 -1.82 -37.26
CA SER A 113 4.37 -2.45 -38.58
C SER A 113 3.40 -1.83 -39.59
N GLY A 114 2.36 -1.15 -39.11
CA GLY A 114 1.35 -0.47 -39.94
C GLY A 114 1.67 1.00 -40.22
N MET A 115 2.66 1.58 -39.55
CA MET A 115 3.07 2.96 -39.76
C MET A 115 3.75 3.16 -41.12
N ALA A 116 3.68 4.39 -41.64
CA ALA A 116 4.44 4.78 -42.82
C ALA A 116 5.95 4.61 -42.57
N GLU A 117 6.70 4.20 -43.60
CA GLU A 117 8.14 3.93 -43.50
C GLU A 117 8.93 5.15 -42.98
N SER A 118 8.52 6.36 -43.33
CA SER A 118 9.11 7.59 -42.81
C SER A 118 8.97 7.74 -41.29
N GLN A 119 7.83 7.32 -40.71
CA GLN A 119 7.60 7.33 -39.26
C GLN A 119 8.37 6.21 -38.56
N GLN A 120 8.42 5.01 -39.16
CA GLN A 120 9.22 3.90 -38.65
C GLN A 120 10.70 4.30 -38.60
N ASN A 121 11.23 4.90 -39.67
CA ASN A 121 12.60 5.40 -39.74
C ASN A 121 12.85 6.52 -38.73
N LYS A 122 11.91 7.44 -38.53
CA LYS A 122 12.00 8.48 -37.50
C LYS A 122 12.20 7.86 -36.11
N ILE A 123 11.44 6.83 -35.77
CA ILE A 123 11.58 6.11 -34.49
C ILE A 123 12.92 5.37 -34.43
N MET A 124 13.22 4.51 -35.40
CA MET A 124 14.38 3.62 -35.34
C MET A 124 15.72 4.35 -35.37
N ASN A 125 15.79 5.50 -36.02
CA ASN A 125 16.99 6.33 -36.12
C ASN A 125 17.14 7.36 -34.99
N ALA A 126 16.13 7.52 -34.11
CA ALA A 126 16.22 8.45 -33.01
C ALA A 126 17.39 8.10 -32.07
N LEU A 127 18.14 9.12 -31.65
CA LEU A 127 19.30 8.98 -30.79
C LEU A 127 18.90 9.03 -29.32
N LEU A 128 19.30 7.99 -28.57
CA LEU A 128 19.22 7.92 -27.13
C LEU A 128 20.56 8.35 -26.53
N LEU A 129 20.52 9.31 -25.62
CA LEU A 129 21.68 9.76 -24.85
C LEU A 129 21.81 8.88 -23.61
N VAL A 130 22.95 8.22 -23.46
CA VAL A 130 23.19 7.25 -22.38
C VAL A 130 24.51 7.55 -21.68
N TYR A 131 24.48 7.77 -20.37
CA TYR A 131 25.69 7.67 -19.56
C TYR A 131 25.96 6.23 -19.19
N VAL A 132 27.07 5.68 -19.70
CA VAL A 132 27.61 4.41 -19.25
C VAL A 132 28.49 4.68 -18.03
N CYS A 133 28.11 4.05 -16.93
CA CYS A 133 28.72 4.21 -15.63
C CYS A 133 29.52 2.96 -15.27
N GLU A 134 30.67 3.16 -14.65
CA GLU A 134 31.55 2.09 -14.15
C GLU A 134 32.03 2.52 -12.76
N GLY A 135 31.82 1.68 -11.76
CA GLY A 135 32.10 2.00 -10.36
C GLY A 135 31.96 0.78 -9.47
N ASP A 136 32.30 0.94 -8.20
CA ASP A 136 32.05 -0.11 -7.21
C ASP A 136 30.55 -0.18 -6.85
N GLU A 137 30.17 -1.27 -6.21
CA GLU A 137 28.77 -1.53 -5.85
C GLU A 137 28.15 -0.43 -4.95
N PRO A 138 28.84 0.10 -3.91
CA PRO A 138 28.35 1.25 -3.14
C PRO A 138 28.08 2.50 -3.99
N GLU A 139 29.01 2.89 -4.86
CA GLU A 139 28.86 4.08 -5.73
C GLU A 139 27.65 3.95 -6.67
N ILE A 140 27.50 2.78 -7.30
CA ILE A 140 26.37 2.50 -8.21
C ILE A 140 25.04 2.60 -7.46
N LYS A 141 24.98 2.14 -6.21
CA LYS A 141 23.76 2.19 -5.37
C LYS A 141 23.38 3.60 -4.97
N ASP A 142 24.33 4.41 -4.54
CA ASP A 142 24.04 5.80 -4.17
C ASP A 142 23.64 6.60 -5.41
N TRP A 143 24.30 6.37 -6.54
CA TRP A 143 23.89 6.96 -7.80
C TRP A 143 22.49 6.53 -8.24
N PHE A 144 22.13 5.25 -8.06
CA PHE A 144 20.79 4.74 -8.34
C PHE A 144 19.71 5.49 -7.55
N LYS A 145 19.97 5.79 -6.26
CA LYS A 145 19.05 6.60 -5.44
C LYS A 145 18.94 8.03 -5.98
N THR A 146 20.06 8.65 -6.35
CA THR A 146 20.09 10.04 -6.84
C THR A 146 19.33 10.24 -8.15
N ILE A 147 19.51 9.34 -9.13
CA ILE A 147 18.91 9.53 -10.47
C ILE A 147 17.41 9.22 -10.51
N ASN A 148 16.91 8.35 -9.62
CA ASN A 148 15.50 7.93 -9.59
C ASN A 148 14.57 8.91 -8.83
N ILE A 149 15.05 10.12 -8.53
CA ILE A 149 14.25 11.19 -7.91
C ILE A 149 13.24 11.78 -8.92
N ALA A 150 13.59 11.82 -10.21
CA ALA A 150 12.73 12.37 -11.26
C ALA A 150 11.84 11.30 -11.90
N GLY A 151 10.53 11.57 -11.98
CA GLY A 151 9.53 10.66 -12.58
C GLY A 151 8.63 10.00 -11.54
N VAL A 152 8.24 8.74 -11.75
CA VAL A 152 7.49 7.94 -10.75
C VAL A 152 8.49 7.47 -9.69
N PRO A 153 8.45 8.00 -8.46
CA PRO A 153 9.44 7.68 -7.44
C PRO A 153 9.47 6.19 -7.15
N LEU A 154 10.66 5.67 -6.88
CA LEU A 154 10.82 4.31 -6.38
C LEU A 154 10.23 4.22 -4.97
N THR A 155 9.61 3.08 -4.64
CA THR A 155 9.27 2.75 -3.26
C THR A 155 10.54 2.45 -2.47
N GLN A 156 10.47 2.54 -1.15
CA GLN A 156 11.60 2.18 -0.29
C GLN A 156 12.03 0.72 -0.55
N GLN A 157 11.08 -0.20 -0.74
CA GLN A 157 11.39 -1.59 -1.05
C GLN A 157 12.07 -1.77 -2.42
N GLU A 158 11.68 -0.99 -3.44
CA GLU A 158 12.34 -0.99 -4.76
C GLU A 158 13.81 -0.55 -4.64
N ILE A 159 14.10 0.43 -3.77
CA ILE A 159 15.47 0.86 -3.46
C ILE A 159 16.24 -0.25 -2.71
N LEU A 160 15.63 -0.85 -1.69
CA LEU A 160 16.28 -1.90 -0.89
C LEU A 160 16.60 -3.14 -1.72
N ASN A 161 15.76 -3.51 -2.69
CA ASN A 161 16.03 -4.61 -3.62
C ASN A 161 17.25 -4.33 -4.52
N ALA A 162 17.46 -3.09 -4.94
CA ALA A 162 18.68 -2.66 -5.64
C ALA A 162 19.91 -2.68 -4.73
N VAL A 163 19.76 -2.24 -3.48
CA VAL A 163 20.85 -2.22 -2.50
C VAL A 163 21.26 -3.63 -2.06
N TYR A 164 20.33 -4.57 -1.93
CA TYR A 164 20.62 -5.92 -1.43
C TYR A 164 20.45 -6.99 -2.50
N SER A 165 20.69 -6.62 -3.76
CA SER A 165 20.59 -7.54 -4.89
C SER A 165 21.44 -8.80 -4.67
N GLY A 166 20.90 -9.94 -5.11
CA GLY A 166 21.45 -11.26 -4.93
C GLY A 166 20.37 -12.35 -4.98
N PRO A 167 20.76 -13.64 -4.91
CA PRO A 167 19.85 -14.77 -5.13
C PRO A 167 18.59 -14.74 -4.25
N PHE A 168 18.71 -14.26 -3.01
CA PHE A 168 17.59 -14.13 -2.10
C PHE A 168 16.52 -13.16 -2.62
N VAL A 169 16.93 -11.97 -3.09
CA VAL A 169 15.99 -10.96 -3.61
C VAL A 169 15.31 -11.47 -4.88
N THR A 170 16.06 -12.16 -5.74
CA THR A 170 15.53 -12.78 -6.96
C THR A 170 14.40 -13.74 -6.63
N LEU A 171 14.65 -14.70 -5.75
CA LEU A 171 13.64 -15.68 -5.30
C LEU A 171 12.46 -15.01 -4.58
N ALA A 172 12.74 -14.03 -3.72
CA ALA A 172 11.69 -13.32 -2.97
C ALA A 172 10.76 -12.53 -3.89
N ARG A 173 11.31 -11.94 -4.96
CA ARG A 173 10.51 -11.25 -5.98
C ARG A 173 9.70 -12.21 -6.84
N GLU A 174 10.27 -13.35 -7.22
CA GLU A 174 9.56 -14.40 -7.97
C GLU A 174 8.30 -14.87 -7.22
N GLU A 175 8.36 -14.92 -5.88
CA GLU A 175 7.22 -15.28 -5.05
C GLU A 175 6.26 -14.09 -4.83
N PHE A 176 6.78 -12.97 -4.34
CA PHE A 176 5.94 -11.89 -3.76
C PHE A 176 5.73 -10.69 -4.67
N SER A 177 6.45 -10.59 -5.78
CA SER A 177 6.32 -9.50 -6.77
C SER A 177 5.86 -10.00 -8.14
N ASN A 178 5.31 -11.22 -8.18
CA ASN A 178 4.78 -11.86 -9.38
C ASN A 178 3.25 -11.73 -9.43
N SER A 179 2.72 -10.92 -10.35
CA SER A 179 1.29 -10.70 -10.52
C SER A 179 0.51 -11.93 -10.98
N ASN A 180 1.20 -12.94 -11.53
CA ASN A 180 0.60 -14.21 -11.94
C ASN A 180 0.60 -15.25 -10.81
N ASN A 181 1.11 -14.92 -9.62
CA ASN A 181 1.04 -15.83 -8.48
C ASN A 181 -0.44 -16.02 -8.07
N SER A 182 -0.89 -17.27 -8.03
CA SER A 182 -2.28 -17.64 -7.73
C SER A 182 -2.75 -17.18 -6.34
N LEU A 183 -1.83 -16.91 -5.42
CA LEU A 183 -2.13 -16.43 -4.08
C LEU A 183 -2.34 -14.91 -4.00
N VAL A 184 -2.05 -14.14 -5.06
CA VAL A 184 -2.19 -12.68 -5.08
C VAL A 184 -3.60 -12.25 -4.72
N GLN A 185 -4.62 -12.96 -5.21
CA GLN A 185 -6.01 -12.65 -4.85
C GLN A 185 -6.25 -12.82 -3.34
N LYS A 186 -5.76 -13.92 -2.73
CA LYS A 186 -5.86 -14.14 -1.28
C LYS A 186 -5.13 -13.03 -0.51
N TRP A 187 -3.91 -12.70 -0.91
CA TRP A 187 -3.09 -11.69 -0.24
C TRP A 187 -3.69 -10.29 -0.34
N SER A 188 -4.32 -9.96 -1.48
CA SER A 188 -4.93 -8.65 -1.73
C SER A 188 -6.09 -8.30 -0.78
N ALA A 189 -6.71 -9.30 -0.17
CA ALA A 189 -7.75 -9.10 0.84
C ALA A 189 -7.20 -8.50 2.15
N TYR A 190 -5.94 -8.82 2.50
CA TYR A 190 -5.33 -8.43 3.76
C TYR A 190 -4.26 -7.35 3.60
N ILE A 191 -3.60 -7.30 2.45
CA ILE A 191 -2.46 -6.42 2.20
C ILE A 191 -2.87 -5.31 1.23
N ALA A 192 -2.66 -4.06 1.65
CA ALA A 192 -2.78 -2.91 0.79
C ALA A 192 -1.52 -2.74 -0.07
N GLY A 193 -1.71 -2.33 -1.33
CA GLY A 193 -0.61 -2.10 -2.28
C GLY A 193 -0.69 -2.96 -3.53
N ASP A 194 0.25 -2.71 -4.44
CA ASP A 194 0.38 -3.36 -5.73
C ASP A 194 1.55 -4.34 -5.71
N VAL A 195 1.29 -5.58 -6.14
CA VAL A 195 2.28 -6.65 -6.30
C VAL A 195 3.45 -6.21 -7.20
N LYS A 196 3.18 -5.45 -8.26
CA LYS A 196 4.20 -4.93 -9.20
C LYS A 196 5.05 -3.82 -8.61
N ARG A 197 4.54 -3.14 -7.57
CA ARG A 197 5.27 -2.15 -6.74
C ARG A 197 5.89 -2.80 -5.50
N GLN A 198 5.97 -4.13 -5.47
CA GLN A 198 6.66 -4.92 -4.44
C GLN A 198 6.05 -4.80 -3.05
N ALA A 199 4.79 -4.37 -2.93
CA ALA A 199 4.14 -4.12 -1.65
C ALA A 199 4.00 -5.39 -0.80
N TYR A 200 3.87 -6.57 -1.42
CA TYR A 200 3.72 -7.82 -0.69
C TYR A 200 5.06 -8.37 -0.22
N LEU A 201 6.12 -8.15 -1.01
CA LEU A 201 7.49 -8.44 -0.60
C LEU A 201 7.89 -7.55 0.58
N GLU A 202 7.61 -6.25 0.49
CA GLU A 202 7.79 -5.30 1.60
C GLU A 202 7.08 -5.80 2.85
N ARG A 203 5.82 -6.21 2.73
CA ARG A 203 5.02 -6.71 3.86
C ARG A 203 5.58 -8.01 4.45
N ALA A 204 6.01 -8.94 3.61
CA ALA A 204 6.64 -10.19 4.06
C ALA A 204 7.93 -9.93 4.82
N LEU A 205 8.77 -9.02 4.30
CA LEU A 205 10.01 -8.62 4.94
C LEU A 205 9.76 -7.86 6.24
N GLU A 206 8.79 -6.95 6.26
CA GLU A 206 8.37 -6.22 7.47
C GLU A 206 8.02 -7.19 8.59
N TRP A 207 7.20 -8.20 8.29
CA TRP A 207 6.74 -9.17 9.29
C TRP A 207 7.87 -10.04 9.84
N VAL A 208 8.69 -10.65 8.97
CA VAL A 208 9.76 -11.55 9.44
C VAL A 208 10.89 -10.81 10.15
N SER A 209 11.07 -9.51 9.84
CA SER A 209 12.15 -8.67 10.39
C SER A 209 11.72 -7.79 11.56
N HIS A 210 10.44 -7.78 11.93
CA HIS A 210 9.89 -6.82 12.89
C HIS A 210 10.22 -5.37 12.50
N SER A 211 9.89 -5.02 11.25
CA SER A 211 10.15 -3.71 10.61
C SER A 211 11.63 -3.38 10.37
N ALA A 212 12.59 -4.26 10.70
CA ALA A 212 14.02 -4.10 10.40
C ALA A 212 14.40 -4.65 9.01
N ILE A 213 13.69 -4.24 7.96
CA ILE A 213 13.81 -4.79 6.60
C ILE A 213 15.24 -4.72 6.07
N ASP A 214 15.87 -3.54 6.18
CA ASP A 214 17.23 -3.28 5.69
C ASP A 214 18.25 -4.26 6.31
N ASN A 215 18.21 -4.44 7.63
CA ASN A 215 19.09 -5.37 8.33
C ASN A 215 18.86 -6.83 7.90
N TYR A 216 17.60 -7.22 7.72
CA TYR A 216 17.24 -8.56 7.30
C TYR A 216 17.78 -8.84 5.89
N MET A 217 17.50 -7.94 4.94
CA MET A 217 17.96 -8.10 3.56
C MET A 217 19.49 -8.12 3.46
N SER A 218 20.19 -7.26 4.23
CA SER A 218 21.64 -7.24 4.28
C SER A 218 22.25 -8.59 4.70
N LYS A 219 21.68 -9.23 5.73
CA LYS A 219 22.11 -10.54 6.22
C LYS A 219 21.83 -11.68 5.25
N HIS A 220 20.71 -11.60 4.53
CA HIS A 220 20.18 -12.70 3.72
C HIS A 220 20.48 -12.58 2.22
N ARG A 221 21.10 -11.50 1.74
CA ARG A 221 21.27 -11.21 0.30
C ARG A 221 21.92 -12.33 -0.54
N HIS A 222 22.74 -13.19 0.08
CA HIS A 222 23.43 -14.30 -0.58
C HIS A 222 22.75 -15.67 -0.38
N ASP A 223 21.67 -15.73 0.40
CA ASP A 223 20.92 -16.96 0.62
C ASP A 223 20.30 -17.43 -0.68
N ARG A 224 20.24 -18.76 -0.86
CA ARG A 224 19.72 -19.41 -2.08
C ARG A 224 18.33 -19.99 -1.89
N ASP A 225 17.65 -19.59 -0.83
CA ASP A 225 16.26 -19.93 -0.55
C ASP A 225 15.58 -18.78 0.20
N ILE A 226 14.24 -18.81 0.22
CA ILE A 226 13.40 -17.85 0.93
C ILE A 226 12.46 -18.56 1.91
N ALA A 227 12.80 -19.79 2.33
CA ALA A 227 11.87 -20.67 3.05
C ALA A 227 11.39 -20.01 4.35
N LYS A 228 12.29 -19.38 5.10
CA LYS A 228 11.97 -18.64 6.33
C LYS A 228 11.01 -17.48 6.08
N LEU A 229 11.28 -16.66 5.06
CA LEU A 229 10.44 -15.52 4.67
C LEU A 229 9.03 -16.00 4.29
N LYS A 230 8.96 -16.99 3.39
CA LYS A 230 7.71 -17.56 2.90
C LYS A 230 6.89 -18.21 4.01
N PHE A 231 7.54 -19.02 4.84
CA PHE A 231 6.87 -19.69 5.97
C PHE A 231 6.29 -18.70 6.97
N HIS A 232 7.04 -17.65 7.34
CA HIS A 232 6.54 -16.63 8.26
C HIS A 232 5.33 -15.89 7.67
N PHE A 233 5.44 -15.45 6.41
CA PHE A 233 4.36 -14.78 5.73
C PHE A 233 3.09 -15.65 5.64
N THR A 234 3.24 -16.92 5.23
CA THR A 234 2.14 -17.88 5.17
C THR A 234 1.49 -18.10 6.53
N LYS A 235 2.28 -18.20 7.61
CA LYS A 235 1.75 -18.33 8.98
C LYS A 235 0.84 -17.17 9.37
N VAL A 236 1.24 -15.94 9.07
CA VAL A 236 0.42 -14.76 9.36
C VAL A 236 -0.87 -14.81 8.55
N ILE A 237 -0.79 -15.04 7.24
CA ILE A 237 -1.96 -15.13 6.36
C ILE A 237 -2.92 -16.24 6.78
N ASP A 238 -2.39 -17.43 7.08
CA ASP A 238 -3.21 -18.59 7.46
C ASP A 238 -3.87 -18.39 8.82
N TRP A 239 -3.18 -17.75 9.77
CA TRP A 239 -3.79 -17.34 11.04
C TRP A 239 -4.97 -16.38 10.81
N ILE A 240 -4.81 -15.33 9.99
CA ILE A 240 -5.90 -14.40 9.71
C ILE A 240 -7.10 -15.15 9.12
N SER A 241 -6.87 -16.00 8.11
CA SER A 241 -7.94 -16.75 7.45
C SER A 241 -8.55 -17.85 8.32
N GLY A 242 -7.82 -18.32 9.34
CA GLY A 242 -8.31 -19.28 10.32
C GLY A 242 -9.18 -18.63 11.38
N VAL A 243 -8.83 -17.41 11.82
CA VAL A 243 -9.62 -16.64 12.80
C VAL A 243 -10.86 -16.01 12.17
N PHE A 244 -10.71 -15.40 11.00
CA PHE A 244 -11.78 -14.66 10.33
C PHE A 244 -12.21 -15.35 9.03
N THR A 245 -13.37 -16.01 9.07
CA THR A 245 -13.95 -16.68 7.90
C THR A 245 -14.65 -15.71 6.95
N ASP A 246 -15.13 -14.58 7.45
CA ASP A 246 -15.73 -13.50 6.64
C ASP A 246 -14.62 -12.56 6.16
N VAL A 247 -14.34 -12.53 4.85
CA VAL A 247 -13.34 -11.62 4.28
C VAL A 247 -13.98 -10.27 3.97
N GLU A 248 -13.64 -9.27 4.77
CA GLU A 248 -14.22 -7.92 4.70
C GLU A 248 -13.24 -6.91 4.10
N SER A 249 -13.75 -5.91 3.40
CA SER A 249 -12.90 -4.91 2.72
C SER A 249 -12.01 -4.11 3.68
N GLU A 250 -12.48 -3.92 4.91
CA GLU A 250 -11.85 -3.19 6.00
C GLU A 250 -10.62 -3.91 6.58
N MET A 251 -10.47 -5.21 6.29
CA MET A 251 -9.27 -6.00 6.63
C MET A 251 -8.03 -5.56 5.85
N ARG A 252 -8.22 -4.93 4.69
CA ARG A 252 -7.12 -4.60 3.79
C ARG A 252 -6.24 -3.50 4.39
N GLY A 253 -4.96 -3.84 4.57
CA GLY A 253 -3.92 -2.94 5.05
C GLY A 253 -3.91 -2.72 6.56
N LEU A 254 -4.52 -3.59 7.35
CA LEU A 254 -4.31 -3.60 8.81
C LEU A 254 -2.88 -4.03 9.13
N GLU A 255 -2.42 -3.72 10.35
CA GLU A 255 -1.10 -4.09 10.86
C GLU A 255 -1.02 -5.57 11.23
N TRP A 256 -1.32 -6.45 10.27
CA TRP A 256 -1.48 -7.89 10.51
C TRP A 256 -0.26 -8.57 11.12
N GLY A 257 0.96 -8.08 10.85
CA GLY A 257 2.17 -8.56 11.52
C GLY A 257 2.16 -8.28 13.02
N ARG A 258 1.86 -7.03 13.43
CA ARG A 258 1.72 -6.66 14.84
C ARG A 258 0.57 -7.42 15.50
N LEU A 259 -0.58 -7.51 14.82
CA LEU A 259 -1.75 -8.22 15.32
C LEU A 259 -1.44 -9.71 15.52
N TYR A 260 -0.75 -10.34 14.56
CA TYR A 260 -0.30 -11.72 14.70
C TYR A 260 0.57 -11.86 15.94
N GLU A 261 1.65 -11.10 16.09
CA GLU A 261 2.54 -11.20 17.26
C GLU A 261 1.82 -11.00 18.60
N THR A 262 0.83 -10.12 18.64
CA THR A 262 0.07 -9.80 19.85
C THR A 262 -0.95 -10.88 20.20
N TYR A 263 -1.63 -11.46 19.21
CA TYR A 263 -2.88 -12.19 19.41
C TYR A 263 -2.84 -13.68 18.98
N HIS A 264 -1.86 -14.12 18.20
CA HIS A 264 -1.87 -15.48 17.59
C HIS A 264 -1.85 -16.65 18.58
N LYS A 265 -1.43 -16.41 19.82
CA LYS A 265 -1.38 -17.45 20.88
C LYS A 265 -2.73 -17.67 21.55
N GLN A 266 -3.71 -16.80 21.30
CA GLN A 266 -5.05 -16.94 21.84
C GLN A 266 -5.86 -17.91 20.96
N THR A 267 -6.84 -18.57 21.57
CA THR A 267 -7.78 -19.43 20.87
C THR A 267 -9.01 -18.65 20.46
N TYR A 268 -9.39 -18.77 19.19
CA TYR A 268 -10.58 -18.14 18.62
C TYR A 268 -11.50 -19.22 18.06
N ASP A 269 -12.80 -19.12 18.36
CA ASP A 269 -13.84 -19.88 17.64
C ASP A 269 -14.23 -19.08 16.39
N PRO A 270 -13.95 -19.57 15.17
CA PRO A 270 -14.25 -18.82 13.95
C PRO A 270 -15.75 -18.55 13.74
N ILE A 271 -16.63 -19.41 14.28
CA ILE A 271 -18.08 -19.22 14.20
C ILE A 271 -18.49 -18.04 15.10
N GLU A 272 -17.95 -17.98 16.31
CA GLU A 272 -18.22 -16.87 17.24
C GLU A 272 -17.66 -15.56 16.68
N VAL A 273 -16.41 -15.57 16.21
CA VAL A 273 -15.76 -14.41 15.60
C VAL A 273 -16.57 -13.88 14.42
N SER A 274 -17.01 -14.76 13.52
CA SER A 274 -17.89 -14.39 12.38
C SER A 274 -19.17 -13.70 12.85
N GLY A 275 -19.83 -14.23 13.88
CA GLY A 275 -21.01 -13.62 14.49
C GLY A 275 -20.73 -12.21 15.05
N GLN A 276 -19.59 -12.02 15.73
CA GLN A 276 -19.18 -10.72 16.26
C GLN A 276 -18.86 -9.71 15.15
N VAL A 277 -18.13 -10.12 14.11
CA VAL A 277 -17.80 -9.27 12.95
C VAL A 277 -19.09 -8.75 12.29
N ARG A 278 -20.02 -9.65 11.93
CA ARG A 278 -21.28 -9.26 11.28
C ARG A 278 -22.09 -8.30 12.14
N LYS A 279 -22.18 -8.58 13.45
CA LYS A 279 -22.89 -7.72 14.40
C LYS A 279 -22.27 -6.32 14.43
N LEU A 280 -20.96 -6.22 14.63
CA LEU A 280 -20.27 -4.93 14.80
C LEU A 280 -20.22 -4.12 13.49
N LEU A 281 -20.00 -4.77 12.34
CA LEU A 281 -20.01 -4.09 11.04
C LEU A 281 -21.42 -3.68 10.59
N SER A 282 -22.48 -4.32 11.10
CA SER A 282 -23.86 -3.88 10.85
C SER A 282 -24.31 -2.74 11.77
N ASP A 283 -23.58 -2.46 12.85
CA ASP A 283 -23.99 -1.49 13.86
C ASP A 283 -23.56 -0.07 13.47
N TYR A 284 -24.56 0.80 13.25
CA TYR A 284 -24.36 2.20 12.83
C TYR A 284 -23.59 3.05 13.86
N VAL A 285 -23.50 2.58 15.11
CA VAL A 285 -22.77 3.27 16.20
C VAL A 285 -21.26 3.08 16.09
N VAL A 286 -20.78 2.00 15.45
CA VAL A 286 -19.36 1.76 15.19
C VAL A 286 -18.91 2.69 14.07
N LYS A 287 -18.00 3.63 14.37
CA LYS A 287 -17.45 4.55 13.37
C LYS A 287 -16.13 4.08 12.81
N ASP A 288 -15.33 3.39 13.61
CA ASP A 288 -14.13 2.74 13.13
C ASP A 288 -14.38 1.26 12.89
N ARG A 289 -14.74 0.96 11.63
CA ARG A 289 -14.99 -0.40 11.15
C ARG A 289 -13.69 -1.22 11.04
N ARG A 290 -12.53 -0.55 10.90
CA ARG A 290 -11.21 -1.21 10.82
C ARG A 290 -10.77 -1.70 12.20
N GLY A 291 -11.08 -0.97 13.26
CA GLY A 291 -10.76 -1.39 14.62
C GLY A 291 -11.60 -2.55 15.15
N VAL A 292 -12.66 -2.97 14.44
CA VAL A 292 -13.48 -4.15 14.79
C VAL A 292 -12.63 -5.41 14.91
N PHE A 293 -11.69 -5.62 13.99
CA PHE A 293 -10.91 -6.87 13.97
C PHE A 293 -9.97 -6.95 15.18
N GLU A 294 -9.26 -5.87 15.51
CA GLU A 294 -8.41 -5.82 16.69
C GLU A 294 -9.23 -5.86 17.99
N TYR A 295 -10.40 -5.21 18.01
CA TYR A 295 -11.31 -5.28 19.15
C TYR A 295 -11.72 -6.72 19.47
N ILE A 296 -12.11 -7.50 18.44
CA ILE A 296 -12.48 -8.91 18.60
C ILE A 296 -11.26 -9.74 19.03
N LEU A 297 -10.09 -9.53 18.39
CA LEU A 297 -8.85 -10.22 18.76
C LEU A 297 -8.44 -9.97 20.22
N GLY A 298 -8.68 -8.75 20.71
CA GLY A 298 -8.44 -8.35 22.09
C GLY A 298 -9.53 -8.79 23.09
N GLY A 299 -10.40 -9.73 22.72
CA GLY A 299 -11.44 -10.27 23.58
C GLY A 299 -12.61 -9.31 23.81
N SER A 300 -12.85 -8.38 22.88
CA SER A 300 -13.92 -7.38 22.96
C SER A 300 -13.83 -6.46 24.20
N VAL A 301 -12.62 -6.05 24.57
CA VAL A 301 -12.38 -5.20 25.76
C VAL A 301 -12.15 -3.73 25.40
N ASP A 302 -11.24 -3.43 24.46
CA ASP A 302 -10.84 -2.04 24.17
C ASP A 302 -11.80 -1.37 23.17
N THR A 303 -12.91 -0.84 23.69
CA THR A 303 -13.93 -0.18 22.87
C THR A 303 -13.45 1.09 22.17
N LYS A 304 -12.29 1.65 22.52
CA LYS A 304 -11.74 2.83 21.83
C LYS A 304 -11.42 2.51 20.36
N LEU A 305 -11.09 1.26 20.07
CA LEU A 305 -10.85 0.76 18.71
C LEU A 305 -12.08 0.91 17.80
N LEU A 306 -13.29 0.99 18.35
CA LEU A 306 -14.53 1.07 17.57
C LEU A 306 -14.97 2.50 17.30
N ASN A 307 -14.39 3.49 17.99
CA ASN A 307 -14.79 4.90 17.95
C ASN A 307 -16.32 5.06 17.99
N VAL A 308 -16.94 4.51 19.05
CA VAL A 308 -18.40 4.40 19.12
C VAL A 308 -19.03 5.79 19.24
N ARG A 309 -19.89 6.18 18.29
CA ARG A 309 -20.73 7.38 18.43
C ARG A 309 -22.00 7.01 19.18
N VAL A 310 -22.15 7.60 20.35
CA VAL A 310 -23.07 7.10 21.38
C VAL A 310 -24.52 7.53 21.17
N PHE A 311 -24.83 8.75 20.70
CA PHE A 311 -26.22 9.18 20.41
C PHE A 311 -26.29 10.17 19.25
N ASP A 312 -27.38 10.13 18.48
CA ASP A 312 -27.65 11.10 17.42
C ASP A 312 -28.16 12.44 18.00
N GLU A 313 -28.10 13.51 17.21
CA GLU A 313 -28.52 14.84 17.66
C GLU A 313 -30.00 14.92 18.12
N PRO A 314 -30.96 14.23 17.47
CA PRO A 314 -32.33 14.14 17.97
C PRO A 314 -32.43 13.55 19.38
N ILE A 315 -31.79 12.41 19.65
CA ILE A 315 -31.83 11.77 20.98
C ILE A 315 -31.21 12.70 22.02
N LYS A 316 -30.05 13.33 21.71
CA LYS A 316 -29.41 14.29 22.63
C LYS A 316 -30.35 15.43 23.01
N LYS A 317 -31.03 16.02 22.03
CA LYS A 317 -31.98 17.13 22.27
C LYS A 317 -33.16 16.70 23.14
N VAL A 318 -33.73 15.52 22.87
CA VAL A 318 -34.87 14.98 23.64
C VAL A 318 -34.48 14.69 25.09
N VAL A 319 -33.34 14.02 25.30
CA VAL A 319 -32.86 13.65 26.64
C VAL A 319 -32.44 14.88 27.42
N TYR A 320 -31.74 15.84 26.79
CA TYR A 320 -31.42 17.13 27.38
C TYR A 320 -32.67 17.88 27.84
N ALA A 321 -33.69 17.99 26.98
CA ALA A 321 -34.94 18.69 27.32
C ALA A 321 -35.64 18.01 28.50
N THR A 322 -35.68 16.68 28.50
CA THR A 322 -36.29 15.87 29.57
C THR A 322 -35.55 16.04 30.89
N GLN A 323 -34.22 15.86 30.91
CA GLN A 323 -33.39 16.06 32.11
C GLN A 323 -33.49 17.48 32.64
N THR A 324 -33.43 18.48 31.76
CA THR A 324 -33.48 19.89 32.15
C THR A 324 -34.84 20.25 32.75
N LYS A 325 -35.94 19.71 32.21
CA LYS A 325 -37.28 19.91 32.79
C LYS A 325 -37.36 19.32 34.20
N VAL A 326 -36.89 18.09 34.40
CA VAL A 326 -36.88 17.42 35.71
C VAL A 326 -35.98 18.16 36.71
N ALA A 327 -34.80 18.58 36.27
CA ALA A 327 -33.81 19.31 37.06
C ALA A 327 -34.36 20.64 37.59
N LYS A 328 -35.03 21.43 36.73
CA LYS A 328 -35.67 22.69 37.10
C LYS A 328 -36.77 22.50 38.16
N VAL A 329 -37.61 21.47 38.02
CA VAL A 329 -38.68 21.18 39.00
C VAL A 329 -38.10 20.79 40.35
N LYS A 330 -36.99 20.06 40.37
CA LYS A 330 -36.36 19.56 41.60
C LYS A 330 -35.37 20.53 42.23
N GLY A 331 -35.10 21.69 41.61
CA GLY A 331 -34.05 22.60 42.03
C GLY A 331 -32.68 21.93 42.07
N LYS A 332 -32.34 21.12 41.05
CA LYS A 332 -31.05 20.41 40.96
C LYS A 332 -30.43 20.59 39.58
N SER A 333 -29.17 20.23 39.42
CA SER A 333 -28.47 20.23 38.15
C SER A 333 -29.09 19.26 37.15
N ASN A 334 -29.07 19.62 35.86
CA ASN A 334 -29.42 18.72 34.77
C ASN A 334 -28.32 17.71 34.43
N CYS A 335 -27.15 17.78 35.10
CA CYS A 335 -26.15 16.72 35.13
C CYS A 335 -26.34 15.86 36.41
N PRO A 336 -26.65 14.55 36.29
CA PRO A 336 -26.87 13.66 37.44
C PRO A 336 -25.72 13.63 38.45
N HIS A 337 -24.47 13.72 37.98
CA HIS A 337 -23.29 13.74 38.86
C HIS A 337 -23.15 15.06 39.61
N CYS A 338 -23.43 16.21 38.98
CA CYS A 338 -23.49 17.49 39.68
C CYS A 338 -24.59 17.48 40.74
N ALA A 339 -25.76 16.92 40.42
CA ALA A 339 -26.93 16.90 41.31
C ALA A 339 -26.76 16.06 42.60
N ILE A 340 -25.72 15.22 42.67
CA ILE A 340 -25.36 14.41 43.85
C ILE A 340 -24.28 15.10 44.70
N GLY A 341 -23.49 16.01 44.12
CA GLY A 341 -22.41 16.71 44.83
C GLY A 341 -22.88 17.75 45.84
N HIS A 342 -21.98 18.16 46.74
CA HIS A 342 -22.23 19.17 47.78
C HIS A 342 -21.72 20.58 47.42
N ASP A 343 -21.24 20.76 46.19
CA ASP A 343 -20.62 22.01 45.74
C ASP A 343 -21.63 22.95 45.08
N ALA A 344 -21.24 24.20 44.86
CA ALA A 344 -22.06 25.25 44.23
C ALA A 344 -22.60 24.93 42.81
N ILE A 345 -22.21 23.79 42.23
CA ILE A 345 -22.69 23.30 40.93
C ILE A 345 -23.89 22.34 41.04
N ASN A 346 -24.32 21.99 42.25
CA ASN A 346 -25.39 21.01 42.51
C ASN A 346 -26.76 21.43 41.96
N GLU A 347 -27.00 22.72 41.80
CA GLU A 347 -28.23 23.31 41.22
C GLU A 347 -28.02 23.86 39.81
N LYS A 348 -26.79 23.80 39.27
CA LYS A 348 -26.43 24.42 38.00
C LYS A 348 -27.12 23.74 36.82
N ILE A 349 -27.86 24.51 36.03
CA ILE A 349 -28.42 24.08 34.74
C ILE A 349 -27.41 24.38 33.63
N TRP A 350 -26.83 23.33 33.05
CA TRP A 350 -25.90 23.45 31.94
C TRP A 350 -26.64 23.63 30.62
N SER A 351 -26.06 24.41 29.70
CA SER A 351 -26.57 24.54 28.34
C SER A 351 -26.30 23.26 27.54
N LEU A 352 -27.07 23.01 26.47
CA LEU A 352 -26.84 21.86 25.59
C LEU A 352 -25.39 21.83 25.05
N GLY A 353 -24.82 23.00 24.74
CA GLY A 353 -23.45 23.11 24.24
C GLY A 353 -22.37 22.78 25.29
N ASP A 354 -22.72 22.76 26.57
CA ASP A 354 -21.83 22.43 27.70
C ASP A 354 -22.03 21.02 28.24
N MET A 355 -22.87 20.23 27.56
CA MET A 355 -23.17 18.86 27.94
C MET A 355 -22.84 17.91 26.80
N ASP A 356 -22.45 16.70 27.18
CA ASP A 356 -22.27 15.57 26.28
C ASP A 356 -23.24 14.46 26.66
N ALA A 357 -23.68 13.69 25.67
CA ALA A 357 -24.49 12.50 25.92
C ALA A 357 -23.61 11.30 26.20
N ASP A 358 -23.99 10.53 27.21
CA ASP A 358 -23.28 9.35 27.69
C ASP A 358 -24.28 8.24 28.01
N HIS A 359 -23.83 6.99 28.01
CA HIS A 359 -24.71 5.90 28.40
C HIS A 359 -24.89 5.85 29.93
N VAL A 360 -26.08 5.44 30.38
CA VAL A 360 -26.31 5.10 31.80
C VAL A 360 -25.61 3.77 32.12
N ALA A 361 -25.87 2.75 31.32
CA ALA A 361 -25.12 1.50 31.28
C ALA A 361 -24.17 1.51 30.08
N ALA A 362 -22.87 1.36 30.32
CA ALA A 362 -21.85 1.42 29.27
C ALA A 362 -22.16 0.46 28.10
N TRP A 363 -21.97 0.93 26.87
CA TRP A 363 -22.12 0.11 25.66
C TRP A 363 -21.25 -1.16 25.72
N SER A 364 -20.03 -1.05 26.27
CA SER A 364 -19.11 -2.18 26.51
C SER A 364 -19.68 -3.27 27.42
N LYS A 365 -20.71 -2.96 28.21
CA LYS A 365 -21.40 -3.90 29.10
C LYS A 365 -22.79 -4.31 28.56
N GLY A 366 -23.02 -4.13 27.26
CA GLY A 366 -24.30 -4.45 26.60
C GLY A 366 -25.36 -3.35 26.72
N GLY A 367 -24.98 -2.14 27.15
CA GLY A 367 -25.89 -1.00 27.18
C GLY A 367 -26.35 -0.59 25.77
N SER A 368 -27.66 -0.55 25.53
CA SER A 368 -28.19 -0.16 24.23
C SER A 368 -27.98 1.33 23.93
N THR A 369 -27.76 1.68 22.67
CA THR A 369 -27.79 3.06 22.19
C THR A 369 -29.24 3.46 21.92
N SER A 370 -29.98 3.76 22.99
CA SER A 370 -31.36 4.22 22.94
C SER A 370 -31.58 5.44 23.84
N ALA A 371 -32.62 6.24 23.58
CA ALA A 371 -32.97 7.37 24.43
C ALA A 371 -33.15 6.97 25.92
N LYS A 372 -33.55 5.73 26.20
CA LYS A 372 -33.72 5.19 27.56
C LYS A 372 -32.39 4.97 28.30
N ASN A 373 -31.32 4.69 27.58
CA ASN A 373 -29.99 4.49 28.15
C ASN A 373 -29.09 5.72 27.95
N CYS A 374 -29.65 6.84 27.49
CA CYS A 374 -28.95 8.10 27.30
C CYS A 374 -29.08 8.98 28.53
N GLN A 375 -27.98 9.58 28.96
CA GLN A 375 -27.97 10.68 29.92
C GLN A 375 -27.08 11.82 29.42
N MET A 376 -27.48 13.06 29.68
CA MET A 376 -26.62 14.23 29.46
C MET A 376 -25.78 14.50 30.69
N LEU A 377 -24.46 14.57 30.52
CA LEU A 377 -23.48 14.94 31.54
C LEU A 377 -22.82 16.27 31.18
N CYS A 378 -22.42 17.10 32.15
CA CYS A 378 -21.56 18.23 31.84
C CYS A 378 -20.22 17.73 31.31
N LYS A 379 -19.56 18.52 30.43
CA LYS A 379 -18.27 18.12 29.81
C LYS A 379 -17.23 17.65 30.82
N THR A 380 -17.18 18.26 32.00
CA THR A 380 -16.24 17.86 33.07
C THR A 380 -16.50 16.44 33.57
N HIS A 381 -17.75 16.11 33.90
CA HIS A 381 -18.11 14.77 34.37
C HIS A 381 -18.05 13.72 33.25
N ASN A 382 -18.39 14.11 32.02
CA ASN A 382 -18.24 13.21 30.88
C ASN A 382 -16.77 12.83 30.63
N ARG A 383 -15.87 13.84 30.66
CA ARG A 383 -14.42 13.61 30.53
C ARG A 383 -13.83 12.81 31.68
N ALA A 384 -14.30 13.04 32.91
CA ALA A 384 -13.85 12.31 34.09
C ALA A 384 -14.21 10.81 34.05
N LYS A 385 -15.25 10.44 33.30
CA LYS A 385 -15.64 9.03 33.08
C LYS A 385 -14.69 8.24 32.18
N GLY A 386 -13.74 8.90 31.50
CA GLY A 386 -12.70 8.23 30.72
C GLY A 386 -13.15 7.60 29.39
N ASN A 387 -14.43 7.75 29.02
CA ASN A 387 -14.96 7.34 27.72
C ASN A 387 -14.55 8.42 26.69
N ARG A 388 -13.47 8.18 25.95
CA ARG A 388 -13.17 8.87 24.69
C ARG A 388 -13.58 7.99 23.52
#